data_AF-A0A2N6API6-F1
#
_entry.id   AF-A0A2N6API6-F1
#
_cell.length_a   1.000
_cell.length_b   1.000
_cell.length_c   1.000
_cell.angle_alpha   90.00
_cell.angle_beta   90.00
_cell.angle_gamma   90.00
#
_symmetry.space_group_name_H-M   'P 1'
#
loop_
_entity.id
_entity.type
_entity.pdbx_description
1 polymer ?
#
loop_
_entity_poly.entity_id
_entity_poly.type
_entity_poly.pdbx_seq_one_letter_code
_entity_poly.pdbx_strand_id
1 'polypeptide(L)'
;PGEHHFYIAFRTSARGVHISPRLVEKYPNEMTIVLQHQFWDLDVRDDHFSIGLSFSNIPEKLVIPYSAVISFYDPTVQFGLQFEDAIEQDAIEQAPHGQDAEAGDENAEQAEASMAPEPPAETADKDSGVVSLDAFRKKK
;
A
#
# COMPACT_ATOMS: atom_id res chain seq x y z
N PRO A 1 5.34 -4.60 -9.93
CA PRO A 1 4.71 -4.10 -8.68
C PRO A 1 3.30 -3.59 -8.99
N GLY A 2 2.27 -4.30 -8.53
CA GLY A 2 0.87 -4.11 -8.94
C GLY A 2 0.18 -2.88 -8.35
N GLU A 3 -1.08 -2.66 -8.75
CA GLU A 3 -1.96 -1.58 -8.28
C GLU A 3 -2.54 -1.84 -6.88
N HIS A 4 -1.78 -2.48 -6.00
CA HIS A 4 -2.21 -2.74 -4.62
C HIS A 4 -2.21 -1.43 -3.83
N HIS A 5 -3.31 -1.18 -3.12
CA HIS A 5 -3.39 -0.07 -2.20
C HIS A 5 -4.21 -0.45 -0.98
N PHE A 6 -3.82 0.08 0.17
CA PHE A 6 -4.41 -0.28 1.44
C PHE A 6 -5.17 0.89 2.03
N TYR A 7 -6.37 0.62 2.51
CA TYR A 7 -7.10 1.52 3.40
C TYR A 7 -6.88 1.03 4.83
N ILE A 8 -6.28 1.88 5.66
CA ILE A 8 -6.01 1.56 7.06
C ILE A 8 -6.73 2.58 7.92
N ALA A 9 -7.73 2.14 8.67
CA ALA A 9 -8.42 2.95 9.68
C ALA A 9 -7.81 2.69 11.06
N PHE A 10 -7.54 3.74 11.82
CA PHE A 10 -6.99 3.65 13.18
C PHE A 10 -7.56 4.73 14.09
N ARG A 11 -7.49 4.50 15.41
CA ARG A 11 -7.91 5.48 16.43
C ARG A 11 -6.83 6.51 16.63
N THR A 12 -7.13 7.77 16.43
CA THR A 12 -6.16 8.86 16.58
C THR A 12 -5.83 9.18 18.04
N SER A 13 -6.74 8.83 18.96
CA SER A 13 -6.60 9.05 20.40
C SER A 13 -6.02 7.85 21.16
N ALA A 14 -5.69 6.75 20.47
CA ALA A 14 -5.11 5.56 21.11
C ALA A 14 -3.69 5.82 21.63
N ARG A 15 -3.33 5.11 22.71
CA ARG A 15 -2.00 5.21 23.31
C ARG A 15 -0.93 4.78 22.31
N GLY A 16 0.14 5.57 22.18
CA GLY A 16 1.28 5.29 21.31
C GLY A 16 1.10 5.78 19.87
N VAL A 17 -0.09 6.30 19.51
CA VAL A 17 -0.27 6.99 18.24
C VAL A 17 0.40 8.35 18.30
N HIS A 18 1.28 8.63 17.34
CA HIS A 18 1.90 9.94 17.17
C HIS A 18 1.57 10.51 15.80
N ILE A 19 0.74 11.55 15.79
CA ILE A 19 0.35 12.33 14.60
C ILE A 19 0.35 13.82 14.98
N SER A 20 0.35 14.72 14.00
CA SER A 20 0.38 16.16 14.30
C SER A 20 -0.91 16.63 15.00
N PRO A 21 -0.84 17.63 15.90
CA PRO A 21 -2.03 18.15 16.60
C PRO A 21 -3.14 18.57 15.64
N ARG A 22 -2.77 19.12 14.47
CA ARG A 22 -3.68 19.53 13.42
C ARG A 22 -4.53 18.36 12.89
N LEU A 23 -3.94 17.18 12.78
CA LEU A 23 -4.65 15.98 12.36
C LEU A 23 -5.54 15.43 13.47
N VAL A 24 -5.09 15.46 14.74
CA VAL A 24 -5.92 15.08 15.89
C VAL A 24 -7.15 15.99 16.01
N GLU A 25 -6.97 17.31 15.90
CA GLU A 25 -8.08 18.27 15.97
C GLU A 25 -9.10 18.07 14.85
N LYS A 26 -8.63 17.70 13.65
CA LYS A 26 -9.48 17.46 12.49
C LYS A 26 -10.16 16.10 12.52
N TYR A 27 -9.49 15.09 13.07
CA TYR A 27 -9.92 13.69 13.16
C TYR A 27 -9.76 13.19 14.60
N PRO A 28 -10.64 13.59 15.53
CA PRO A 28 -10.44 13.36 16.97
C PRO A 28 -10.65 11.92 17.44
N ASN A 29 -11.39 11.11 16.67
CA ASN A 29 -11.73 9.74 17.05
C ASN A 29 -10.98 8.73 16.19
N GLU A 30 -11.15 8.82 14.87
CA GLU A 30 -10.66 7.83 13.92
C GLU A 30 -10.18 8.52 12.65
N MET A 31 -9.19 7.92 12.01
CA MET A 31 -8.62 8.42 10.77
C MET A 31 -8.33 7.23 9.84
N THR A 32 -8.67 7.39 8.56
CA THR A 32 -8.31 6.42 7.51
C THR A 32 -7.21 6.99 6.63
N ILE A 33 -6.14 6.25 6.46
CA ILE A 33 -5.05 6.56 5.54
C ILE A 33 -5.07 5.58 4.36
N VAL A 34 -4.62 6.06 3.20
CA VAL A 34 -4.51 5.26 1.98
C VAL A 34 -3.04 5.09 1.63
N LEU A 35 -2.55 3.86 1.62
CA LEU A 35 -1.20 3.52 1.23
C LEU A 35 -1.21 3.11 -0.24
N GLN A 36 -0.83 4.04 -1.11
CA GLN A 36 -0.74 3.82 -2.56
C GLN A 36 0.59 4.37 -3.10
N HIS A 37 0.57 5.43 -3.90
CA HIS A 37 1.76 5.92 -4.62
C HIS A 37 2.55 6.97 -3.85
N GLN A 38 1.92 7.67 -2.90
CA GLN A 38 2.50 8.83 -2.24
C GLN A 38 2.67 8.58 -0.75
N PHE A 39 3.67 7.76 -0.42
CA PHE A 39 4.20 7.60 0.91
C PHE A 39 5.71 7.51 0.85
N TRP A 40 6.37 7.75 1.99
CA TRP A 40 7.81 7.58 2.16
C TRP A 40 8.10 7.10 3.58
N ASP A 41 9.35 6.72 3.83
CA ASP A 41 9.82 6.29 5.16
C ASP A 41 8.89 5.29 5.86
N LEU A 42 8.35 4.33 5.10
CA LEU A 42 7.58 3.23 5.67
C LEU A 42 8.56 2.34 6.44
N ASP A 43 8.42 2.35 7.76
CA ASP A 43 9.19 1.52 8.68
C ASP A 43 8.21 0.66 9.50
N VAL A 44 8.32 -0.65 9.32
CA VAL A 44 7.42 -1.63 9.91
C VAL A 44 8.18 -2.34 11.04
N ARG A 45 7.67 -2.27 12.25
CA ARG A 45 8.23 -2.88 13.46
C ARG A 45 7.25 -3.92 14.00
N ASP A 46 7.63 -4.60 15.08
CA ASP A 46 6.83 -5.69 15.63
C ASP A 46 5.52 -5.20 16.29
N ASP A 47 5.52 -4.00 16.86
CA ASP A 47 4.40 -3.43 17.64
C ASP A 47 3.71 -2.23 16.96
N HIS A 48 4.38 -1.61 16.00
CA HIS A 48 3.89 -0.43 15.29
C HIS A 48 4.46 -0.32 13.88
N PHE A 49 3.87 0.57 13.09
CA PHE A 49 4.50 1.06 11.87
C PHE A 49 4.59 2.57 11.90
N SER A 50 5.58 3.12 11.20
CA SER A 50 5.69 4.55 10.94
C SER A 50 5.72 4.81 9.45
N ILE A 51 5.12 5.92 9.03
CA ILE A 51 5.00 6.28 7.63
C ILE A 51 4.93 7.79 7.44
N GLY A 52 5.56 8.27 6.37
CA GLY A 52 5.41 9.63 5.87
C GLY A 52 4.29 9.74 4.84
N LEU A 53 3.33 10.63 5.07
CA LEU A 53 2.24 10.95 4.16
C LEU A 53 2.09 12.46 4.00
N SER A 54 1.49 12.90 2.90
CA SER A 54 1.21 14.32 2.67
C SER A 54 -0.26 14.63 2.92
N PHE A 55 -0.54 15.57 3.83
CA PHE A 55 -1.88 16.08 4.08
C PHE A 55 -1.96 17.54 3.66
N SER A 56 -2.78 17.84 2.65
CA SER A 56 -2.90 19.20 2.10
C SER A 56 -1.55 19.81 1.70
N ASN A 57 -0.70 19.01 1.03
CA ASN A 57 0.67 19.35 0.62
C ASN A 57 1.67 19.57 1.76
N ILE A 58 1.32 19.17 2.99
CA ILE A 58 2.20 19.24 4.15
C ILE A 58 2.65 17.81 4.47
N PRO A 59 3.96 17.52 4.41
CA PRO A 59 4.48 16.23 4.80
C PRO A 59 4.32 16.03 6.32
N GLU A 60 3.77 14.89 6.70
CA GLU A 60 3.51 14.49 8.08
C GLU A 60 4.03 13.08 8.30
N LYS A 61 4.67 12.86 9.45
CA LYS A 61 5.08 11.53 9.89
C LYS A 61 4.07 11.00 10.89
N LEU A 62 3.54 9.80 10.61
CA LEU A 62 2.60 9.10 11.46
C LEU A 62 3.32 7.91 12.11
N VAL A 63 3.08 7.69 13.40
CA VAL A 63 3.46 6.46 14.11
C VAL A 63 2.18 5.83 14.63
N ILE A 64 1.89 4.60 14.22
CA ILE A 64 0.63 3.93 14.47
C ILE A 64 0.93 2.53 15.04
N PRO A 65 0.66 2.30 16.33
CA PRO A 65 0.69 0.96 16.93
C PRO A 65 -0.38 0.07 16.29
N TYR A 66 -0.12 -1.23 16.15
CA TYR A 66 -1.11 -2.16 15.60
C TYR A 66 -2.37 -2.26 16.47
N SER A 67 -2.24 -2.08 17.78
CA SER A 67 -3.37 -2.01 18.72
C SER A 67 -4.32 -0.84 18.47
N ALA A 68 -3.89 0.18 17.71
CA ALA A 68 -4.72 1.31 17.34
C ALA A 68 -5.48 1.09 16.02
N VAL A 69 -5.14 0.05 15.25
CA VAL A 69 -5.76 -0.23 13.94
C VAL A 69 -7.16 -0.82 14.16
N ILE A 70 -8.13 -0.25 13.45
CA ILE A 70 -9.55 -0.60 13.49
C ILE A 70 -9.91 -1.42 12.26
N SER A 71 -9.41 -1.06 11.08
CA SER A 71 -9.71 -1.76 9.85
C SER A 71 -8.54 -1.70 8.88
N PHE A 72 -8.39 -2.78 8.10
CA PHE A 72 -7.46 -2.88 6.99
C PHE A 72 -8.23 -3.40 5.78
N TYR A 73 -8.08 -2.78 4.61
CA TYR A 73 -8.76 -3.19 3.39
C TYR A 73 -7.88 -3.03 2.15
N ASP A 74 -7.77 -4.08 1.34
CA ASP A 74 -7.15 -4.10 0.01
C ASP A 74 -8.22 -4.35 -1.06
N PRO A 75 -8.59 -3.35 -1.89
CA PRO A 75 -9.58 -3.50 -2.94
C PRO A 75 -9.14 -4.39 -4.10
N THR A 76 -7.84 -4.52 -4.34
CA THR A 76 -7.29 -5.24 -5.51
C THR A 76 -7.61 -6.72 -5.44
N VAL A 77 -7.68 -7.27 -4.23
CA VAL A 77 -8.06 -8.66 -3.96
C VAL A 77 -9.36 -8.77 -3.16
N GLN A 78 -10.06 -7.66 -2.94
CA GLN A 78 -11.30 -7.57 -2.16
C GLN A 78 -11.18 -8.18 -0.74
N PHE A 79 -10.03 -7.94 -0.10
CA PHE A 79 -9.70 -8.46 1.22
C PHE A 79 -9.86 -7.38 2.28
N GLY A 80 -10.51 -7.70 3.40
CA GLY A 80 -10.71 -6.78 4.50
C GLY A 80 -10.63 -7.45 5.86
N LEU A 81 -10.04 -6.75 6.83
CA LEU A 81 -10.00 -7.09 8.23
C LEU A 81 -10.64 -5.96 9.04
N GLN A 82 -11.38 -6.34 10.07
CA GLN A 82 -11.94 -5.44 11.06
C GLN A 82 -11.48 -5.94 12.43
N PHE A 83 -10.94 -5.03 13.23
CA PHE A 83 -10.45 -5.31 14.56
C PHE A 83 -11.42 -4.67 15.57
N GLU A 84 -11.85 -5.47 16.54
CA GLU A 84 -12.56 -4.98 17.71
C GLU A 84 -11.56 -4.65 18.82
N ASP A 85 -11.96 -3.79 19.76
CA ASP A 85 -11.17 -3.54 20.97
C ASP A 85 -10.95 -4.85 21.72
N ALA A 86 -9.79 -5.46 21.52
CA ALA A 86 -9.29 -6.49 22.40
C ALA A 86 -8.94 -5.79 23.72
N ILE A 87 -9.96 -5.64 24.58
CA ILE A 87 -9.77 -5.34 25.99
C ILE A 87 -8.93 -6.50 26.55
N GLU A 88 -7.63 -6.25 26.70
CA GLU A 88 -6.63 -7.05 27.40
C GLU A 88 -6.96 -8.55 27.49
N GLN A 89 -6.68 -9.29 26.42
CA GLN A 89 -6.36 -10.71 26.54
C GLN A 89 -5.00 -10.94 25.87
N ASP A 90 -3.98 -10.91 26.71
CA ASP A 90 -2.75 -11.68 26.55
C ASP A 90 -3.08 -13.06 25.92
N ALA A 91 -2.28 -13.44 24.91
CA ALA A 91 -2.19 -14.76 24.27
C ALA A 91 -3.23 -15.14 23.19
N ILE A 92 -2.89 -14.86 21.92
CA ILE A 92 -3.07 -15.79 20.79
C ILE A 92 -1.87 -15.58 19.84
N GLU A 93 -0.77 -16.30 20.05
CA GLU A 93 -0.36 -17.51 19.29
C GLU A 93 -0.13 -17.28 17.79
N GLN A 94 1.14 -17.45 17.41
CA GLN A 94 1.72 -17.27 16.08
C GLN A 94 1.00 -18.16 15.04
N ALA A 95 0.42 -17.57 14.01
CA ALA A 95 0.09 -18.31 12.80
C ALA A 95 1.39 -18.56 12.00
N PRO A 96 1.70 -19.81 11.59
CA PRO A 96 2.97 -20.14 10.98
C PRO A 96 3.08 -19.57 9.56
N HIS A 97 4.21 -18.92 9.29
CA HIS A 97 4.69 -18.60 7.96
C HIS A 97 5.17 -19.88 7.27
N GLY A 98 4.76 -20.11 6.03
CA GLY A 98 5.19 -21.24 5.21
C GLY A 98 4.97 -20.97 3.72
N GLN A 99 5.95 -20.30 3.11
CA GLN A 99 6.19 -20.25 1.68
C GLN A 99 6.42 -21.66 1.11
N ASP A 100 6.06 -21.88 -0.16
CA ASP A 100 7.00 -22.26 -1.23
C ASP A 100 6.23 -22.74 -2.47
N ALA A 101 6.37 -21.99 -3.56
CA ALA A 101 6.02 -22.42 -4.90
C ALA A 101 7.18 -22.02 -5.83
N GLU A 102 8.19 -22.87 -5.89
CA GLU A 102 9.20 -22.84 -6.95
C GLU A 102 9.05 -24.08 -7.83
N ALA A 103 8.78 -23.84 -9.10
CA ALA A 103 8.77 -24.81 -10.18
C ALA A 103 10.08 -24.70 -10.97
N GLY A 104 10.69 -25.83 -11.31
CA GLY A 104 11.84 -25.90 -12.21
C GLY A 104 12.30 -27.33 -12.48
N ASP A 105 12.73 -27.55 -13.74
CA ASP A 105 13.16 -28.79 -14.41
C ASP A 105 12.00 -29.71 -14.87
N GLU A 106 11.90 -30.18 -16.12
CA GLU A 106 12.93 -30.90 -16.90
C GLU A 106 12.74 -30.81 -18.45
N ASN A 107 13.89 -30.80 -19.16
CA ASN A 107 14.23 -31.56 -20.38
C ASN A 107 13.95 -31.09 -21.84
N ALA A 108 14.94 -31.46 -22.67
CA ALA A 108 15.39 -31.10 -24.02
C ALA A 108 14.53 -31.49 -25.23
N GLU A 109 14.73 -30.78 -26.36
CA GLU A 109 15.05 -31.39 -27.67
C GLU A 109 15.66 -30.34 -28.65
N GLN A 110 16.27 -30.83 -29.73
CA GLN A 110 17.38 -30.33 -30.56
C GLN A 110 17.03 -29.51 -31.82
N ALA A 111 17.98 -28.65 -32.22
CA ALA A 111 18.52 -28.39 -33.59
C ALA A 111 17.61 -27.64 -34.63
N GLU A 112 18.03 -26.79 -35.57
CA GLU A 112 19.29 -26.54 -36.31
C GLU A 112 19.38 -25.09 -36.88
N ALA A 113 20.62 -24.61 -37.04
CA ALA A 113 21.21 -23.81 -38.14
C ALA A 113 20.76 -22.38 -38.55
N SER A 114 21.74 -21.46 -38.38
CA SER A 114 22.31 -20.53 -39.38
C SER A 114 21.92 -19.03 -39.46
N MET A 115 22.98 -18.22 -39.31
CA MET A 115 23.31 -16.92 -39.94
C MET A 115 22.79 -15.59 -39.34
N ALA A 116 23.74 -14.79 -38.86
CA ALA A 116 23.71 -13.32 -38.67
C ALA A 116 23.86 -12.58 -40.04
N PRO A 117 23.63 -11.25 -40.22
CA PRO A 117 23.93 -10.13 -39.31
C PRO A 117 22.91 -8.93 -39.25
N GLU A 118 23.21 -7.93 -38.40
CA GLU A 118 22.47 -6.67 -38.06
C GLU A 118 22.58 -5.53 -39.13
N PRO A 119 22.19 -4.23 -38.90
CA PRO A 119 21.02 -3.51 -38.30
C PRO A 119 20.50 -2.39 -39.29
N PRO A 120 20.06 -1.14 -38.95
CA PRO A 120 19.14 -0.55 -37.94
C PRO A 120 17.99 0.31 -38.58
N ALA A 121 17.02 0.82 -37.80
CA ALA A 121 16.42 2.17 -37.99
C ALA A 121 15.43 2.58 -36.87
N GLU A 122 15.58 3.83 -36.45
CA GLU A 122 14.74 4.71 -35.61
C GLU A 122 13.23 4.63 -35.95
N THR A 123 12.28 4.91 -35.04
CA THR A 123 11.88 6.28 -34.67
C THR A 123 11.16 6.38 -33.32
N ALA A 124 11.40 7.53 -32.68
CA ALA A 124 10.60 8.13 -31.62
C ALA A 124 9.14 8.38 -32.06
N ASP A 125 8.18 8.36 -31.13
CA ASP A 125 7.62 9.61 -30.57
C ASP A 125 6.64 9.32 -29.42
N LYS A 126 6.53 10.32 -28.55
CA LYS A 126 5.66 10.43 -27.39
C LYS A 126 4.21 10.57 -27.84
N ASP A 127 3.24 10.13 -27.03
CA ASP A 127 2.23 11.05 -26.50
C ASP A 127 1.37 10.39 -25.41
N SER A 128 1.47 10.98 -24.23
CA SER A 128 0.68 10.71 -23.04
C SER A 128 -0.64 11.48 -23.11
N GLY A 129 -1.72 10.82 -23.50
CA GLY A 129 -3.07 11.40 -23.52
C GLY A 129 -3.88 11.08 -22.25
N VAL A 130 -3.67 11.86 -21.18
CA VAL A 130 -4.48 11.80 -19.96
C VAL A 130 -5.82 12.49 -20.20
N VAL A 131 -6.92 11.75 -20.05
CA VAL A 131 -8.28 12.32 -20.03
C VAL A 131 -8.61 12.83 -18.63
N SER A 132 -8.64 14.15 -18.46
CA SER A 132 -9.06 14.79 -17.22
C SER A 132 -10.55 14.54 -16.96
N LEU A 133 -10.87 13.96 -15.80
CA LEU A 133 -12.23 13.75 -15.27
C LEU A 133 -12.97 15.04 -14.87
N ASP A 134 -12.64 16.16 -15.51
CA ASP A 134 -13.27 17.47 -15.30
C ASP A 134 -14.50 17.69 -16.21
N ALA A 135 -15.18 16.60 -16.57
CA ALA A 135 -16.44 16.63 -17.34
C ALA A 135 -17.69 16.43 -16.46
N PHE A 136 -17.56 16.27 -15.14
CA PHE A 136 -18.69 15.89 -14.27
C PHE A 136 -19.13 16.90 -13.22
N ARG A 137 -18.70 18.17 -13.29
CA ARG A 137 -19.30 19.25 -12.50
C ARG A 137 -19.66 20.48 -13.35
N LYS A 138 -20.76 20.35 -14.09
CA LYS A 138 -21.67 21.46 -14.41
C LYS A 138 -23.06 21.03 -13.93
N LYS A 139 -23.58 21.61 -12.85
CA LYS A 139 -24.20 22.95 -12.74
C LYS A 139 -25.71 22.78 -12.71
N LYS A 140 -26.33 22.97 -11.54
CA LYS A 140 -27.17 24.15 -11.24
C LYS A 140 -27.56 24.14 -9.76
#